data_AF-A0A3M1RJ22-F1
#
_entry.id   AF-A0A3M1RJ22-F1
#
_cell.length_a   1.000
_cell.length_b   1.000
_cell.length_c   1.000
_cell.angle_alpha   90.00
_cell.angle_beta   90.00
_cell.angle_gamma   90.00
#
_symmetry.space_group_name_H-M   'P 1'
#
loop_
_entity.id
_entity.type
_entity.pdbx_description
1 polymer ?
#
loop_
_entity_poly.entity_id
_entity_poly.type
_entity_poly.pdbx_seq_one_letter_code
_entity_poly.pdbx_strand_id
1 'polypeptide(L)'
;MKKSKTLDAKDLRILRELENDARKSITSIARKAMVSKDVAIYRIKKLFNEGVIKSIKPIIDTFLLGITTYSIILDLHNLKKNTRKEILENLRSKKNISVNKFLQSDSDLEILIDVKLPGDLYQFYENFLAKYAKFIQKIELSVVTKKHFFGNRYLLNTSNSVILEGTKKFLKIDEKDWDLLEILKKDPRIPVIDIAQKLGISSVSVIRRIRKLKSEGVIRGYLVILDNRAIHRELYKVRVLLRNAS
;
A
#
# COMPACT_ATOMS: atom_id res chain seq x y z
N MET A 1 4.22 28.87 9.82
CA MET A 1 5.07 27.72 9.43
C MET A 1 5.34 26.87 10.67
N LYS A 2 4.85 25.63 10.74
CA LYS A 2 5.12 24.76 11.90
C LYS A 2 6.60 24.34 11.87
N LYS A 3 7.31 24.56 12.98
CA LYS A 3 8.72 24.19 13.19
C LYS A 3 8.98 22.75 12.73
N SER A 4 10.00 22.64 11.86
CA SER A 4 10.72 21.45 11.44
C SER A 4 10.94 20.43 12.57
N LYS A 5 10.75 19.13 12.29
CA LYS A 5 11.17 18.06 13.21
C LYS A 5 11.96 16.98 12.46
N THR A 6 13.27 17.01 12.67
CA THR A 6 14.18 15.95 12.25
C THR A 6 13.90 14.70 13.08
N LEU A 7 13.71 13.54 12.43
CA LEU A 7 13.61 12.26 13.12
C LEU A 7 14.94 11.95 13.83
N ASP A 8 14.88 11.61 15.12
CA ASP A 8 16.08 11.21 15.86
C ASP A 8 16.36 9.69 15.71
N ALA A 9 17.51 9.25 16.21
CA ALA A 9 17.91 7.84 16.12
C ALA A 9 16.92 6.87 16.80
N LYS A 10 16.21 7.29 17.86
CA LYS A 10 15.20 6.47 18.53
C LYS A 10 13.96 6.35 17.67
N ASP A 11 13.52 7.46 17.06
CA ASP A 11 12.39 7.47 16.14
C ASP A 11 12.65 6.54 14.95
N LEU A 12 13.84 6.59 14.36
CA LEU A 12 14.24 5.70 13.26
C LEU A 12 14.23 4.22 13.66
N ARG A 13 14.74 3.88 14.85
CA ARG A 13 14.69 2.49 15.36
C ARG A 13 13.25 2.01 15.57
N ILE A 14 12.37 2.86 16.10
CA ILE A 14 10.94 2.54 16.27
C ILE A 14 10.27 2.32 14.90
N LEU A 15 10.53 3.20 13.93
CA LEU A 15 10.00 3.09 12.57
C LEU A 15 10.44 1.79 11.90
N ARG A 16 11.71 1.40 12.06
CA ARG A 16 12.23 0.11 11.56
C ARG A 16 11.48 -1.08 12.13
N GLU A 17 11.20 -1.09 13.43
CA GLU A 17 10.44 -2.17 14.05
C GLU A 17 8.97 -2.20 13.63
N LEU A 18 8.37 -1.04 13.35
CA LEU A 18 7.02 -0.94 12.79
C LEU A 18 6.95 -1.47 11.34
N GLU A 19 7.96 -1.21 10.49
CA GLU A 19 8.01 -1.82 9.14
C GLU A 19 8.23 -3.33 9.19
N ASN A 20 9.10 -3.79 10.09
CA ASN A 20 9.39 -5.21 10.26
C ASN A 20 8.13 -6.01 10.63
N ASP A 21 7.40 -5.58 11.67
CA ASP A 21 6.08 -6.14 11.98
C ASP A 21 5.26 -5.18 12.84
N ALA A 22 4.41 -4.41 12.18
CA ALA A 22 3.55 -3.42 12.83
C ALA A 22 2.61 -4.03 13.87
N ARG A 23 2.34 -5.35 13.85
CA ARG A 23 1.44 -5.99 14.83
C ARG A 23 2.16 -6.47 16.09
N LYS A 24 3.48 -6.33 16.19
CA LYS A 24 4.20 -6.65 17.44
C LYS A 24 3.74 -5.77 18.58
N SER A 25 3.77 -6.36 19.78
CA SER A 25 3.48 -5.64 21.01
C SER A 25 4.43 -4.45 21.17
N ILE A 26 3.94 -3.38 21.81
CA ILE A 26 4.78 -2.20 22.07
C ILE A 26 6.01 -2.58 22.89
N THR A 27 5.90 -3.52 23.83
CA THR A 27 7.04 -4.02 24.61
C THR A 27 8.12 -4.65 23.71
N SER A 28 7.72 -5.44 22.71
CA SER A 28 8.67 -6.06 21.77
C SER A 28 9.34 -5.02 20.88
N ILE A 29 8.56 -4.04 20.39
CA ILE A 29 9.07 -2.90 19.60
C ILE A 29 10.05 -2.08 20.43
N ALA A 30 9.70 -1.72 21.67
CA ALA A 30 10.53 -0.92 22.57
C ALA A 30 11.87 -1.60 22.86
N ARG A 31 11.83 -2.90 23.22
CA ARG A 31 13.03 -3.71 23.46
C ARG A 31 13.96 -3.72 22.26
N LYS A 32 13.43 -3.98 21.05
CA LYS A 32 14.25 -4.01 19.83
C LYS A 32 14.74 -2.64 19.39
N ALA A 33 13.96 -1.59 19.65
CA ALA A 33 14.35 -0.21 19.41
C ALA A 33 15.26 0.38 20.50
N MET A 34 15.63 -0.42 21.52
CA MET A 34 16.48 -0.02 22.64
C MET A 34 15.97 1.26 23.33
N VAL A 35 14.68 1.26 23.68
CA VAL A 35 14.01 2.31 24.45
C VAL A 35 13.06 1.69 25.47
N SER A 36 12.66 2.47 26.48
CA SER A 36 11.61 2.02 27.40
C SER A 36 10.26 1.92 26.69
N LYS A 37 9.34 1.12 27.26
CA LYS A 37 7.98 0.97 26.76
C LYS A 37 7.27 2.32 26.64
N ASP A 38 7.38 3.17 27.67
CA ASP A 38 6.71 4.46 27.70
C ASP A 38 7.27 5.43 26.66
N VAL A 39 8.59 5.41 26.44
CA VAL A 39 9.22 6.17 25.35
C VAL A 39 8.68 5.70 24.00
N ALA A 40 8.58 4.40 23.75
CA ALA A 40 8.00 3.90 22.50
C ALA A 40 6.54 4.33 22.30
N ILE A 41 5.70 4.23 23.35
CA ILE A 41 4.29 4.69 23.30
C ILE A 41 4.22 6.17 22.94
N TYR A 42 4.97 7.00 23.67
CA TYR A 42 4.99 8.45 23.47
C TYR A 42 5.43 8.79 22.04
N ARG A 43 6.54 8.22 21.56
CA ARG A 43 7.10 8.52 20.24
C ARG A 43 6.17 8.08 19.11
N ILE A 44 5.58 6.88 19.18
CA ILE A 44 4.63 6.42 18.16
C ILE A 44 3.43 7.36 18.09
N LYS A 45 2.80 7.68 19.24
CA LYS A 45 1.67 8.61 19.29
C LYS A 45 2.04 9.98 18.74
N LYS A 46 3.20 10.51 19.13
CA LYS A 46 3.72 11.79 18.65
C LYS A 46 3.87 11.79 17.12
N LEU A 47 4.49 10.75 16.54
CA LEU A 47 4.71 10.66 15.09
C LEU A 47 3.39 10.60 14.29
N PHE A 48 2.35 9.95 14.82
CA PHE A 48 1.01 9.98 14.22
C PHE A 48 0.36 11.36 14.38
N ASN A 49 0.36 11.93 15.60
CA ASN A 49 -0.28 13.21 15.89
C ASN A 49 0.34 14.39 15.12
N GLU A 50 1.65 14.33 14.89
CA GLU A 50 2.37 15.33 14.10
C GLU A 50 2.23 15.11 12.59
N GLY A 51 1.54 14.03 12.16
CA GLY A 51 1.34 13.69 10.75
C GLY A 51 2.59 13.16 10.05
N VAL A 52 3.66 12.86 10.79
CA VAL A 52 4.88 12.25 10.25
C VAL A 52 4.59 10.85 9.75
N ILE A 53 3.89 10.03 10.54
CA ILE A 53 3.30 8.77 10.08
C ILE A 53 1.85 9.05 9.66
N LYS A 54 1.56 8.92 8.37
CA LYS A 54 0.20 9.05 7.84
C LYS A 54 -0.64 7.81 8.09
N SER A 55 -0.04 6.64 7.89
CA SER A 55 -0.69 5.35 8.10
C SER A 55 0.34 4.22 8.12
N ILE A 56 -0.09 3.04 8.52
CA ILE A 56 0.66 1.80 8.33
C ILE A 56 -0.22 0.88 7.49
N LYS A 57 0.36 0.17 6.52
CA LYS A 57 -0.37 -0.72 5.62
C LYS A 57 0.27 -2.11 5.60
N PRO A 58 -0.50 -3.21 5.67
CA PRO A 58 0.04 -4.53 5.40
C PRO A 58 0.41 -4.65 3.92
N ILE A 59 1.52 -5.33 3.63
CA ILE A 59 1.85 -5.76 2.28
C ILE A 59 1.13 -7.08 2.06
N ILE A 60 0.09 -7.06 1.23
CA ILE A 60 -0.74 -8.23 0.92
C ILE A 60 -0.31 -8.80 -0.42
N ASP A 61 -0.01 -10.09 -0.45
CA ASP A 61 0.30 -10.82 -1.67
C ASP A 61 -0.98 -11.11 -2.46
N THR A 62 -1.32 -10.20 -3.37
CA THR A 62 -2.50 -10.33 -4.23
C THR A 62 -2.38 -11.49 -5.22
N PHE A 63 -1.16 -11.85 -5.63
CA PHE A 63 -0.94 -12.96 -6.57
C PHE A 63 -1.36 -14.29 -5.94
N LEU A 64 -1.03 -14.52 -4.66
CA LEU A 64 -1.51 -15.71 -3.92
C LEU A 64 -3.03 -15.78 -3.79
N LEU A 65 -3.74 -14.65 -3.89
CA LEU A 65 -5.19 -14.59 -3.78
C LEU A 65 -5.91 -14.66 -5.13
N GLY A 66 -5.18 -14.94 -6.22
CA GLY A 66 -5.73 -14.96 -7.58
C GLY A 66 -6.13 -13.58 -8.08
N ILE A 67 -5.57 -12.52 -7.50
CA ILE A 67 -5.80 -11.14 -7.95
C ILE A 67 -4.62 -10.72 -8.83
N THR A 68 -4.95 -10.35 -10.07
CA THR A 68 -4.02 -9.82 -11.05
C THR A 68 -4.11 -8.30 -11.05
N THR A 69 -2.94 -7.65 -11.08
CA THR A 69 -2.85 -6.20 -11.27
C THR A 69 -2.57 -5.88 -12.72
N TYR A 70 -3.44 -5.10 -13.35
CA TYR A 70 -3.22 -4.54 -14.67
C TYR A 70 -2.77 -3.09 -14.51
N SER A 71 -1.78 -2.68 -15.31
CA SER A 71 -1.39 -1.27 -15.44
C SER A 71 -1.93 -0.75 -16.77
N ILE A 72 -2.78 0.27 -16.69
CA ILE A 72 -3.31 1.03 -17.83
C ILE A 72 -2.66 2.40 -17.77
N ILE A 73 -1.83 2.70 -18.75
CA ILE A 73 -1.14 3.98 -18.87
C ILE A 73 -1.82 4.78 -19.97
N LEU A 74 -2.18 6.02 -19.63
CA LEU A 74 -2.95 6.91 -20.48
C LEU A 74 -2.14 8.16 -20.79
N ASP A 75 -2.04 8.46 -22.08
CA ASP A 75 -1.60 9.75 -22.58
C ASP A 75 -2.86 10.58 -22.82
N LEU A 76 -3.04 11.66 -22.06
CA LEU A 76 -4.26 12.46 -22.10
C LEU A 76 -4.00 13.75 -22.86
N HIS A 77 -5.03 14.28 -23.50
CA HIS A 77 -4.93 15.53 -24.25
C HIS A 77 -6.19 16.38 -24.06
N ASN A 78 -6.10 17.68 -24.35
CA ASN A 78 -7.22 18.62 -24.30
C ASN A 78 -8.00 18.63 -22.96
N LEU A 79 -7.35 18.33 -21.83
CA LEU A 79 -8.00 18.25 -20.53
C LEU A 79 -8.12 19.61 -19.85
N LYS A 80 -9.37 20.05 -19.64
CA LYS A 80 -9.67 21.14 -18.70
C LYS A 80 -9.42 20.69 -17.25
N LYS A 81 -9.07 21.64 -16.37
CA LYS A 81 -8.79 21.39 -14.94
C LYS A 81 -9.92 20.62 -14.23
N ASN A 82 -11.18 20.95 -14.53
CA ASN A 82 -12.36 20.31 -13.92
C ASN A 82 -12.51 18.85 -14.36
N THR A 83 -12.37 18.56 -15.65
CA THR A 83 -12.42 17.20 -16.19
C THR A 83 -11.30 16.33 -15.62
N ARG A 84 -10.08 16.87 -15.50
CA ARG A 84 -8.97 16.14 -14.86
C ARG A 84 -9.29 15.79 -13.41
N LYS A 85 -9.92 16.70 -12.66
CA LYS A 85 -10.35 16.46 -11.28
C LYS A 85 -11.42 15.36 -11.22
N GLU A 86 -12.43 15.44 -12.08
CA GLU A 86 -13.51 14.44 -12.20
C GLU A 86 -12.98 13.03 -12.47
N ILE A 87 -12.10 12.86 -13.47
CA ILE A 87 -11.49 11.57 -13.80
C ILE A 87 -10.79 10.98 -12.56
N LEU A 88 -9.99 11.80 -11.88
CA LEU A 88 -9.23 11.35 -10.71
C LEU A 88 -10.14 10.99 -9.54
N GLU A 89 -11.22 11.73 -9.31
CA GLU A 89 -12.20 11.44 -8.27
C GLU A 89 -12.97 10.15 -8.58
N ASN A 90 -13.36 9.94 -9.84
CA ASN A 90 -14.02 8.72 -10.29
C ASN A 90 -13.13 7.48 -10.14
N LEU A 91 -11.82 7.60 -10.39
CA LEU A 91 -10.88 6.49 -10.23
C LEU A 91 -10.59 6.21 -8.76
N ARG A 92 -10.34 7.26 -7.95
CA ARG A 92 -10.00 7.12 -6.52
C ARG A 92 -11.14 6.61 -5.65
N SER A 93 -12.39 6.71 -6.11
CA SER A 93 -13.54 6.17 -5.37
C SER A 93 -13.63 4.64 -5.43
N LYS A 94 -12.92 3.98 -6.35
CA LYS A 94 -12.93 2.52 -6.50
C LYS A 94 -11.85 1.88 -5.64
N LYS A 95 -12.23 0.94 -4.77
CA LYS A 95 -11.34 0.31 -3.78
C LYS A 95 -10.19 -0.52 -4.39
N ASN A 96 -10.40 -1.07 -5.59
CA ASN A 96 -9.44 -1.91 -6.29
C ASN A 96 -8.55 -1.12 -7.27
N ILE A 97 -8.64 0.21 -7.27
CA ILE A 97 -7.86 1.08 -8.15
C ILE A 97 -6.89 1.93 -7.35
N SER A 98 -5.65 1.97 -7.82
CA SER A 98 -4.64 2.95 -7.43
C SER A 98 -4.23 3.78 -8.64
N VAL A 99 -3.95 5.06 -8.41
CA VAL A 99 -3.66 6.00 -9.50
C VAL A 99 -2.32 6.70 -9.24
N ASN A 100 -1.42 6.62 -10.21
CA ASN A 100 -0.14 7.33 -10.21
C ASN A 100 -0.17 8.46 -11.23
N LYS A 101 0.44 9.60 -10.87
CA LYS A 101 0.71 10.70 -11.78
C LYS A 101 2.22 10.79 -11.98
N PHE A 102 2.63 11.02 -13.22
CA PHE A 102 4.04 11.25 -13.57
C PHE A 102 4.29 12.75 -13.67
N LEU A 103 5.48 13.20 -13.27
CA LEU A 103 5.86 14.61 -13.28
C LEU A 103 6.50 15.06 -14.61
N GLN A 104 7.01 14.13 -15.42
CA GLN A 104 7.91 14.43 -16.56
C GLN A 104 7.71 13.52 -17.80
N SER A 105 6.63 12.75 -17.93
CA SER A 105 6.42 11.91 -19.13
C SER A 105 5.31 12.44 -20.02
N ASP A 106 5.38 12.10 -21.31
CA ASP A 106 4.30 12.22 -22.30
C ASP A 106 3.03 11.46 -21.86
N SER A 107 3.17 10.51 -20.93
CA SER A 107 2.06 9.85 -20.24
C SER A 107 1.59 10.63 -19.01
N ASP A 108 0.28 10.85 -18.90
CA ASP A 108 -0.33 11.68 -17.86
C ASP A 108 -0.71 10.90 -16.60
N LEU A 109 -1.06 9.63 -16.77
CA LEU A 109 -1.76 8.85 -15.75
C LEU A 109 -1.44 7.36 -15.89
N GLU A 110 -1.12 6.71 -14.77
CA GLU A 110 -1.14 5.25 -14.66
C GLU A 110 -2.24 4.83 -13.70
N ILE A 111 -3.07 3.90 -14.15
CA ILE A 111 -4.12 3.25 -13.38
C ILE A 111 -3.64 1.83 -13.11
N LEU A 112 -3.43 1.51 -11.84
CA LEU A 112 -3.21 0.15 -11.37
C LEU A 112 -4.55 -0.39 -10.88
N ILE A 113 -5.06 -1.43 -11.53
CA ILE A 113 -6.33 -2.05 -11.19
C ILE A 113 -6.12 -3.52 -10.80
N ASP A 114 -6.58 -3.86 -9.60
CA ASP A 114 -6.58 -5.21 -9.06
C ASP A 114 -7.91 -5.90 -9.41
N VAL A 115 -7.87 -7.02 -10.14
CA VAL A 115 -9.06 -7.81 -10.50
C VAL A 115 -8.82 -9.30 -10.30
N LYS A 116 -9.89 -10.06 -10.02
CA LYS A 116 -9.84 -11.53 -9.97
C LYS A 116 -10.11 -12.15 -11.33
N LEU A 117 -11.04 -11.58 -12.09
CA LEU A 117 -11.45 -12.09 -13.39
C LEU A 117 -11.13 -11.07 -14.48
N PRO A 118 -10.65 -11.49 -15.66
CA PRO A 118 -10.42 -10.59 -16.78
C PRO A 118 -11.66 -9.83 -17.25
N GLY A 119 -12.86 -10.40 -17.05
CA GLY A 119 -14.13 -9.73 -17.38
C GLY A 119 -14.36 -8.44 -16.58
N ASP A 120 -13.91 -8.40 -15.31
CA ASP A 120 -14.02 -7.19 -14.47
C ASP A 120 -13.17 -6.05 -15.04
N LEU A 121 -11.98 -6.38 -15.57
CA LEU A 121 -11.12 -5.42 -16.25
C LEU A 121 -11.79 -4.90 -17.52
N TYR A 122 -12.34 -5.80 -18.33
CA TYR A 122 -13.02 -5.42 -19.58
C TYR A 122 -14.21 -4.49 -19.30
N GLN A 123 -15.05 -4.82 -18.32
CA GLN A 123 -16.17 -3.98 -17.92
C GLN A 123 -15.71 -2.61 -17.40
N PHE A 124 -14.64 -2.56 -16.60
CA PHE A 124 -14.06 -1.28 -16.19
C PHE A 124 -13.57 -0.47 -17.41
N TYR A 125 -12.87 -1.13 -18.34
CA TYR A 125 -12.28 -0.51 -19.52
C TYR A 125 -13.34 0.11 -20.44
N GLU A 126 -14.37 -0.65 -20.81
CA GLU A 126 -15.50 -0.17 -21.62
C GLU A 126 -16.18 1.05 -20.98
N ASN A 127 -16.51 0.96 -19.70
CA ASN A 127 -17.15 2.06 -18.96
C ASN A 127 -16.26 3.30 -18.87
N PHE A 128 -14.94 3.11 -18.79
CA PHE A 128 -13.99 4.21 -18.73
C PHE A 128 -13.85 4.89 -20.11
N LEU A 129 -13.72 4.11 -21.18
CA LEU A 129 -13.65 4.63 -22.54
C LEU A 129 -14.92 5.34 -22.97
N ALA A 130 -16.10 4.78 -22.66
CA ALA A 130 -17.38 5.40 -22.99
C ALA A 130 -17.49 6.85 -22.47
N LYS A 131 -16.83 7.15 -21.34
CA LYS A 131 -16.85 8.48 -20.73
C LYS A 131 -15.70 9.38 -21.18
N TYR A 132 -14.51 8.81 -21.37
CA TYR A 132 -13.28 9.58 -21.44
C TYR A 132 -12.46 9.37 -22.72
N ALA A 133 -12.89 8.52 -23.66
CA ALA A 133 -12.15 8.21 -24.89
C ALA A 133 -11.70 9.47 -25.66
N LYS A 134 -12.56 10.49 -25.75
CA LYS A 134 -12.24 11.77 -26.43
C LYS A 134 -11.05 12.55 -25.84
N PHE A 135 -10.61 12.22 -24.63
CA PHE A 135 -9.46 12.86 -23.97
C PHE A 135 -8.22 11.97 -23.99
N ILE A 136 -8.28 10.78 -24.56
CA ILE A 136 -7.21 9.80 -24.53
C ILE A 136 -6.56 9.75 -25.92
N GLN A 137 -5.27 10.06 -25.98
CA GLN A 137 -4.49 9.98 -27.22
C GLN A 137 -3.91 8.57 -27.42
N LYS A 138 -3.43 7.96 -26.32
CA LYS A 138 -2.82 6.64 -26.35
C LYS A 138 -3.12 5.88 -25.05
N ILE A 139 -3.25 4.57 -25.20
CA ILE A 139 -3.42 3.62 -24.11
C ILE A 139 -2.34 2.56 -24.22
N GLU A 140 -1.68 2.26 -23.11
CA GLU A 140 -0.80 1.11 -22.97
C GLU A 140 -1.34 0.24 -21.82
N LEU A 141 -1.70 -1.00 -22.15
CA LEU A 141 -2.15 -2.00 -21.18
C LEU A 141 -1.06 -3.04 -20.96
N SER A 142 -0.71 -3.29 -19.70
CA SER A 142 0.24 -4.33 -19.32
C SER A 142 -0.21 -5.07 -18.06
N VAL A 143 0.33 -6.27 -17.86
CA VAL A 143 0.10 -7.05 -16.64
C VAL A 143 1.31 -6.88 -15.73
N VAL A 144 1.06 -6.52 -14.48
CA VAL A 144 2.13 -6.45 -13.48
C VAL A 144 2.42 -7.86 -12.99
N THR A 145 3.60 -8.40 -13.35
CA THR A 145 4.04 -9.75 -12.96
C THR A 145 4.83 -9.74 -11.66
N LYS A 146 5.36 -8.59 -11.24
CA LYS A 146 6.21 -8.46 -10.06
C LYS A 146 6.06 -7.08 -9.42
N LYS A 147 6.02 -7.03 -8.08
CA LYS A 147 5.96 -5.79 -7.29
C LYS A 147 7.07 -5.79 -6.25
N HIS A 148 7.89 -4.75 -6.27
CA HIS A 148 8.94 -4.54 -5.28
C HIS A 148 8.53 -3.46 -4.28
N PHE A 149 8.55 -3.81 -2.99
CA PHE A 149 8.27 -2.91 -1.89
C PHE A 149 9.56 -2.66 -1.09
N PHE A 150 10.02 -1.42 -1.13
CA PHE A 150 11.28 -1.01 -0.52
C PHE A 150 11.12 -0.32 0.86
N GLY A 151 9.88 -0.03 1.28
CA GLY A 151 9.60 0.66 2.54
C GLY A 151 10.35 2.00 2.66
N ASN A 152 10.77 2.33 3.88
CA ASN A 152 11.57 3.51 4.18
C ASN A 152 13.07 3.20 4.25
N ARG A 153 13.56 2.24 3.44
CA ARG A 153 14.98 1.84 3.48
C ARG A 153 15.98 2.97 3.29
N TYR A 154 15.61 3.99 2.51
CA TYR A 154 16.40 5.20 2.27
C TYR A 154 16.59 6.08 3.52
N LEU A 155 15.77 5.90 4.55
CA LEU A 155 15.89 6.52 5.88
C LEU A 155 16.45 5.55 6.91
N LEU A 156 16.05 4.30 6.82
CA LEU A 156 16.27 3.30 7.85
C LEU A 156 17.57 2.52 7.66
N ASN A 157 18.32 2.73 6.57
CA ASN A 157 19.55 2.00 6.24
C ASN A 157 19.38 0.48 6.41
N THR A 158 18.33 -0.08 5.79
CA THR A 158 18.04 -1.52 5.77
C THR A 158 18.03 -2.04 4.34
N SER A 159 18.42 -3.29 4.14
CA SER A 159 18.31 -3.99 2.85
C SER A 159 16.96 -4.66 2.65
N ASN A 160 16.07 -4.66 3.66
CA ASN A 160 14.80 -5.36 3.60
C ASN A 160 13.93 -4.84 2.46
N SER A 161 13.54 -5.75 1.57
CA SER A 161 12.53 -5.49 0.55
C SER A 161 11.59 -6.68 0.46
N VAL A 162 10.30 -6.40 0.25
CA VAL A 162 9.32 -7.43 -0.02
C VAL A 162 9.09 -7.48 -1.52
N ILE A 163 9.22 -8.67 -2.10
CA ILE A 163 8.97 -8.92 -3.51
C ILE A 163 7.74 -9.82 -3.59
N LEU A 164 6.74 -9.34 -4.31
CA LEU A 164 5.58 -10.13 -4.71
C LEU A 164 5.75 -10.47 -6.19
N GLU A 165 5.50 -11.71 -6.56
CA GLU A 165 5.71 -12.19 -7.92
C GLU A 165 4.56 -13.12 -8.32
N GLY A 166 4.22 -13.11 -9.60
CA GLY A 166 3.20 -13.96 -10.17
C GLY A 166 3.44 -15.43 -9.81
N THR A 167 2.36 -16.12 -9.46
CA THR A 167 2.39 -17.50 -8.98
C THR A 167 1.39 -18.36 -9.74
N LYS A 168 1.70 -19.64 -9.87
CA LYS A 168 0.75 -20.67 -10.34
C LYS A 168 -0.11 -21.26 -9.22
N LYS A 169 0.24 -20.95 -7.96
CA LYS A 169 -0.43 -21.47 -6.76
C LYS A 169 -1.29 -20.39 -6.12
N PHE A 170 -2.58 -20.65 -6.07
CA PHE A 170 -3.54 -19.80 -5.36
C PHE A 170 -3.90 -20.41 -4.01
N LEU A 171 -3.97 -19.55 -3.01
CA LEU A 171 -4.43 -19.91 -1.69
C LEU A 171 -5.94 -19.64 -1.60
N LYS A 172 -6.70 -20.68 -1.23
CA LYS A 172 -8.11 -20.53 -0.90
C LYS A 172 -8.25 -19.95 0.50
N ILE A 173 -8.78 -18.74 0.59
CA ILE A 173 -9.15 -18.09 1.84
C ILE A 173 -10.67 -17.88 1.89
N ASP A 174 -11.25 -17.89 3.09
CA ASP A 174 -12.70 -17.73 3.27
C ASP A 174 -13.12 -16.25 3.39
N GLU A 175 -14.42 -16.01 3.49
CA GLU A 175 -14.99 -14.66 3.62
C GLU A 175 -14.44 -13.92 4.84
N LYS A 176 -14.27 -14.60 5.97
CA LYS A 176 -13.74 -13.99 7.20
C LYS A 176 -12.27 -13.62 7.06
N ASP A 177 -11.49 -14.37 6.29
CA ASP A 177 -10.12 -13.99 5.95
C ASP A 177 -10.12 -12.74 5.04
N TRP A 178 -11.03 -12.63 4.07
CA TRP A 178 -11.18 -11.42 3.25
C TRP A 178 -11.55 -10.20 4.11
N ASP A 179 -12.55 -10.32 4.96
CA ASP A 179 -12.98 -9.23 5.85
C ASP A 179 -11.85 -8.83 6.81
N LEU A 180 -11.12 -9.81 7.34
CA LEU A 180 -9.95 -9.58 8.17
C LEU A 180 -8.88 -8.77 7.42
N LEU A 181 -8.57 -9.13 6.17
CA LEU A 181 -7.62 -8.39 5.35
C LEU A 181 -8.11 -6.95 5.12
N GLU A 182 -9.40 -6.73 4.84
CA GLU A 182 -9.97 -5.39 4.68
C GLU A 182 -9.89 -4.54 5.96
N ILE A 183 -10.10 -5.15 7.13
CA ILE A 183 -9.90 -4.48 8.42
C ILE A 183 -8.42 -4.11 8.60
N LEU A 184 -7.51 -5.04 8.37
CA LEU A 184 -6.06 -4.81 8.52
C LEU A 184 -5.49 -3.83 7.50
N LYS A 185 -6.05 -3.74 6.29
CA LYS A 185 -5.71 -2.71 5.29
C LYS A 185 -6.00 -1.30 5.79
N LYS A 186 -7.05 -1.13 6.59
CA LYS A 186 -7.41 0.18 7.18
C LYS A 186 -6.45 0.53 8.31
N ASP A 187 -6.37 -0.36 9.29
CA ASP A 187 -5.46 -0.24 10.43
C ASP A 187 -4.89 -1.62 10.78
N PRO A 188 -3.61 -1.90 10.48
CA PRO A 188 -3.01 -3.18 10.82
C PRO A 188 -2.80 -3.34 12.32
N ARG A 189 -2.81 -2.27 13.13
CA ARG A 189 -2.58 -2.29 14.57
C ARG A 189 -3.85 -2.37 15.41
N ILE A 190 -5.02 -2.42 14.78
CA ILE A 190 -6.31 -2.58 15.46
C ILE A 190 -6.25 -3.77 16.47
N PRO A 191 -6.74 -3.57 17.71
CA PRO A 191 -6.79 -4.61 18.73
C PRO A 191 -7.53 -5.85 18.24
N VAL A 192 -7.02 -7.03 18.61
CA VAL A 192 -7.61 -8.32 18.22
C VAL A 192 -9.08 -8.41 18.66
N ILE A 193 -9.41 -7.88 19.84
CA ILE A 193 -10.77 -7.92 20.38
C ILE A 193 -11.76 -7.12 19.53
N ASP A 194 -11.34 -5.96 19.01
CA ASP A 194 -12.16 -5.13 18.13
C ASP A 194 -12.37 -5.81 16.76
N ILE A 195 -11.34 -6.50 16.26
CA ILE A 195 -11.48 -7.33 15.04
C ILE A 195 -12.49 -8.45 15.31
N ALA A 196 -12.37 -9.12 16.45
CA ALA A 196 -13.22 -10.25 16.85
C ALA A 196 -14.70 -9.82 16.89
N GLN A 197 -14.98 -8.66 17.51
CA GLN A 197 -16.30 -8.05 17.56
C GLN A 197 -16.83 -7.71 16.16
N LYS A 198 -16.02 -7.06 15.31
CA LYS A 198 -16.42 -6.69 13.94
C LYS A 198 -16.70 -7.89 13.05
N LEU A 199 -16.00 -9.00 13.26
CA LEU A 199 -16.13 -10.21 12.45
C LEU A 199 -17.14 -11.22 13.03
N GLY A 200 -17.59 -11.05 14.27
CA GLY A 200 -18.47 -12.01 14.95
C GLY A 200 -17.79 -13.35 15.24
N ILE A 201 -16.49 -13.35 15.57
CA ILE A 201 -15.72 -14.58 15.87
C ILE A 201 -14.87 -14.38 17.14
N SER A 202 -14.32 -15.46 17.71
CA SER A 202 -13.48 -15.36 18.90
C SER A 202 -12.10 -14.72 18.61
N SER A 203 -11.52 -14.04 19.61
CA SER A 203 -10.16 -13.50 19.54
C SER A 203 -9.10 -14.55 19.19
N VAL A 204 -9.29 -15.79 19.67
CA VAL A 204 -8.41 -16.93 19.33
C VAL A 204 -8.49 -17.25 17.84
N SER A 205 -9.70 -17.24 17.25
CA SER A 205 -9.91 -17.44 15.82
C SER A 205 -9.22 -16.34 14.99
N VAL A 206 -9.36 -15.07 15.39
CA VAL A 206 -8.65 -13.94 14.75
C VAL A 206 -7.13 -14.15 14.80
N ILE A 207 -6.56 -14.47 15.96
CA ILE A 207 -5.12 -14.70 16.11
C ILE A 207 -4.65 -15.82 15.18
N ARG A 208 -5.38 -16.94 15.14
CA ARG A 208 -5.08 -18.08 14.28
C ARG A 208 -5.10 -17.68 12.81
N ARG A 209 -6.12 -16.95 12.36
CA ARG A 209 -6.24 -16.46 10.97
C ARG A 209 -5.12 -15.52 10.59
N ILE A 210 -4.78 -14.54 11.43
CA ILE A 210 -3.64 -13.63 11.20
C ILE A 210 -2.32 -14.41 11.11
N ARG A 211 -2.11 -15.39 12.00
CA ARG A 211 -0.91 -16.24 11.96
C ARG A 211 -0.85 -17.06 10.67
N LYS A 212 -1.96 -17.69 10.28
CA LYS A 212 -2.10 -18.45 9.02
C LYS A 212 -1.79 -17.57 7.81
N LEU A 213 -2.43 -16.42 7.69
CA LEU A 213 -2.21 -15.47 6.57
C LEU A 213 -0.77 -14.97 6.51
N LYS A 214 -0.08 -14.82 7.66
CA LYS A 214 1.36 -14.50 7.68
C LYS A 214 2.22 -15.69 7.25
N SER A 215 1.98 -16.89 7.81
CA SER A 215 2.79 -18.09 7.52
C SER A 215 2.63 -18.58 6.08
N GLU A 216 1.46 -18.40 5.50
CA GLU A 216 1.18 -18.76 4.10
C GLU A 216 1.60 -17.66 3.11
N GLY A 217 2.20 -16.57 3.60
CA GLY A 217 2.71 -15.49 2.76
C GLY A 217 1.65 -14.56 2.19
N VAL A 218 0.40 -14.61 2.64
CA VAL A 218 -0.60 -13.60 2.24
C VAL A 218 -0.25 -12.23 2.82
N ILE A 219 0.17 -12.17 4.08
CA ILE A 219 0.69 -10.93 4.70
C ILE A 219 2.21 -11.04 4.74
N ARG A 220 2.88 -10.30 3.85
CA ARG A 220 4.34 -10.38 3.65
C ARG A 220 5.16 -9.38 4.46
N GLY A 221 4.50 -8.40 5.09
CA GLY A 221 5.16 -7.36 5.87
C GLY A 221 4.26 -6.15 6.06
N TYR A 222 4.86 -5.01 6.43
CA TYR A 222 4.15 -3.75 6.64
C TYR A 222 4.94 -2.57 6.07
N LEU A 223 4.22 -1.57 5.57
CA LEU A 223 4.76 -0.30 5.12
C LEU A 223 4.33 0.79 6.10
N VAL A 224 5.28 1.57 6.58
CA VAL A 224 4.98 2.81 7.29
C VAL A 224 4.92 3.93 6.26
N ILE A 225 3.75 4.52 6.07
CA ILE A 225 3.55 5.59 5.09
C ILE A 225 3.89 6.91 5.78
N LEU A 226 5.03 7.52 5.42
CA LEU A 226 5.49 8.78 5.97
C LEU A 226 4.99 9.99 5.16
N ASP A 227 4.81 11.14 5.81
CA ASP A 227 4.79 12.42 5.09
C ASP A 227 6.22 12.84 4.77
N ASN A 228 6.62 12.66 3.51
CA ASN A 228 7.94 13.06 3.04
C ASN A 228 8.23 14.55 3.31
N ARG A 229 7.22 15.43 3.23
CA ARG A 229 7.40 16.86 3.53
C ARG A 229 7.67 17.11 5.01
N ALA A 230 7.05 16.34 5.90
CA ALA A 230 7.31 16.46 7.35
C ALA A 230 8.75 16.06 7.72
N ILE A 231 9.39 15.24 6.89
CA ILE A 231 10.78 14.81 7.03
C ILE A 231 11.73 15.49 6.03
N HIS A 232 11.32 16.63 5.44
CA HIS A 232 12.12 17.46 4.54
C HIS A 232 12.62 16.73 3.28
N ARG A 233 11.75 15.87 2.74
CA ARG A 233 12.00 15.14 1.49
C ARG A 233 10.85 15.35 0.52
N GLU A 234 11.18 15.25 -0.75
CA GLU A 234 10.21 15.22 -1.83
C GLU A 234 10.15 13.82 -2.43
N LEU A 235 8.96 13.41 -2.83
CA LEU A 235 8.74 12.11 -3.45
C LEU A 235 8.43 12.30 -4.92
N TYR A 236 9.30 11.76 -5.75
CA TYR A 236 9.14 11.72 -7.19
C TYR A 236 8.76 10.30 -7.62
N LYS A 237 7.85 10.20 -8.59
CA LYS A 237 7.53 8.94 -9.27
C LYS A 237 8.14 9.00 -10.66
N VAL A 238 9.00 8.04 -10.96
CA VAL A 238 9.69 7.91 -12.24
C VAL A 238 9.26 6.60 -12.89
N ARG A 239 8.95 6.66 -14.18
CA ARG A 239 8.76 5.48 -15.03
C ARG A 239 10.04 5.27 -15.83
N VAL A 240 10.62 4.07 -15.73
CA VAL A 240 11.80 3.68 -16.51
C VAL A 240 11.40 2.56 -17.45
N LEU A 241 11.54 2.78 -18.75
CA LEU A 241 11.38 1.76 -19.77
C LEU A 241 12.77 1.26 -20.17
N LEU A 242 13.08 0.02 -19.81
CA LEU A 242 14.32 -0.62 -20.25
C LEU A 242 14.06 -1.26 -21.62
N ARG A 243 14.77 -0.78 -22.65
CA ARG A 243 14.82 -1.42 -23.96
C ARG A 243 16.05 -2.34 -23.99
N ASN A 244 15.88 -3.58 -24.42
CA ASN A 244 16.96 -4.58 -24.50
C ASN A 244 17.58 -4.96 -23.14
N ALA A 245 16.75 -5.21 -22.11
CA ALA A 245 17.24 -5.82 -20.89
C ALA A 245 17.56 -7.30 -21.17
N SER A 246 18.83 -7.62 -21.34
CA SER A 246 19.38 -8.97 -21.40
C SER A 246 19.40 -9.67 -20.04
#